data_AF-A0A417XYZ0-F1
#
_entry.id   AF-A0A417XYZ0-F1
#
_cell.length_a   1.000
_cell.length_b   1.000
_cell.length_c   1.000
_cell.angle_alpha   90.00
_cell.angle_beta   90.00
_cell.angle_gamma   90.00
#
_symmetry.space_group_name_H-M   'P 1'
#
loop_
_entity.id
_entity.type
_entity.pdbx_description
1 polymer ?
#
loop_
_entity_poly.entity_id
_entity_poly.type
_entity_poly.pdbx_seq_one_letter_code
_entity_poly.pdbx_strand_id
1 'polypeptide(L)'
;MTTTADTLLITLTGKDRPGVTSAILGALAHAGVNVIDLEQILLRRRLVLGVLVTAPRDVKRLSRSVEKVATDLGMTVEIEKGTGDNRTRREGRSHVTVIGSPLQASAMAAIAGRIADLGGNIDRIERMARYPVTALDLDVSGADPLALRRHLAREASALAIDVAVQPASLLRHGQRLIVMDVDSTLIQGEVIEMLAAHAGYEAEVATVTEAAMRGEIDFEESLRARVRLLAGLDASVIDQVYESIVINPGARTLVRTLRRLGYRFAIVSGGFSQITDRLAEDLGIHRARANTLEVVDGRLTGNIVGEVVDRAGKARALREFATDLGIPEAATIAIGDGANDLDMLEAAGLGIAYNARAVVREMADTALNVPYLDAIMYLLGISREEIEAADAADGIVTPAPPI
;
A
#
# COMPACT_ATOMS: atom_id res chain seq x y z
N MET A 1 43.45 -3.17 -3.91
CA MET A 1 43.40 -4.10 -2.77
C MET A 1 43.31 -3.28 -1.50
N THR A 2 42.10 -2.90 -1.09
CA THR A 2 41.85 -2.25 0.20
C THR A 2 41.98 -3.32 1.28
N THR A 3 43.01 -3.23 2.12
CA THR A 3 43.13 -4.06 3.33
C THR A 3 41.92 -3.80 4.21
N THR A 4 41.05 -4.78 4.35
CA THR A 4 39.92 -4.75 5.30
C THR A 4 40.50 -4.69 6.71
N ALA A 5 40.19 -3.63 7.46
CA ALA A 5 40.66 -3.46 8.83
C ALA A 5 40.10 -4.57 9.73
N ASP A 6 40.89 -5.05 10.70
CA ASP A 6 40.42 -6.03 11.69
C ASP A 6 39.29 -5.43 12.55
N THR A 7 38.26 -6.23 12.84
CA THR A 7 37.08 -5.83 13.60
C THR A 7 36.72 -6.83 14.69
N LEU A 8 35.89 -6.39 15.63
CA LEU A 8 35.33 -7.21 16.70
C LEU A 8 33.82 -6.99 16.76
N LEU A 9 33.04 -8.04 16.53
CA LEU A 9 31.58 -8.02 16.68
C LEU A 9 31.24 -8.50 18.09
N ILE A 10 30.40 -7.72 18.78
CA ILE A 10 29.91 -8.02 20.12
C ILE A 10 28.39 -8.08 20.04
N THR A 11 27.82 -9.25 20.32
CA THR A 11 26.37 -9.49 20.27
C THR A 11 25.86 -9.81 21.66
N LEU A 12 24.99 -8.96 22.20
CA LEU A 12 24.33 -9.17 23.48
C LEU A 12 22.89 -9.60 23.29
N THR A 13 22.47 -10.64 24.02
CA THR A 13 21.09 -11.12 24.03
C THR A 13 20.58 -11.35 25.46
N GLY A 14 19.35 -10.93 25.77
CA GLY A 14 18.83 -11.10 27.13
C GLY A 14 17.51 -10.41 27.40
N LYS A 15 17.11 -10.36 28.67
CA LYS A 15 15.92 -9.60 29.09
C LYS A 15 16.27 -8.12 29.14
N ASP A 16 15.48 -7.32 28.44
CA ASP A 16 15.67 -5.88 28.35
C ASP A 16 15.61 -5.20 29.73
N ARG A 17 16.45 -4.17 29.87
CA ARG A 17 16.49 -3.28 31.04
C ARG A 17 17.18 -1.97 30.66
N PRO A 18 16.85 -0.85 31.34
CA PRO A 18 17.55 0.41 31.15
C PRO A 18 19.06 0.28 31.41
N GLY A 19 19.87 0.97 30.61
CA GLY A 19 21.32 1.11 30.83
C GLY A 19 22.21 0.08 30.14
N VAL A 20 21.67 -0.97 29.50
CA VAL A 20 22.49 -2.00 28.82
C VAL A 20 23.40 -1.39 27.76
N THR A 21 22.83 -0.64 26.82
CA THR A 21 23.57 0.01 25.72
C THR A 21 24.66 0.94 26.26
N SER A 22 24.32 1.78 27.25
CA SER A 22 25.26 2.73 27.85
C SER A 22 26.41 2.02 28.58
N ALA A 23 26.14 0.93 29.29
CA ALA A 23 27.15 0.20 30.04
C ALA A 23 28.14 -0.51 29.11
N ILE A 24 27.66 -1.11 28.02
CA ILE A 24 28.50 -1.77 27.02
C ILE A 24 29.35 -0.75 26.26
N LEU A 25 28.75 0.34 25.77
CA LEU A 25 29.51 1.42 25.14
C LEU A 25 30.52 2.05 26.10
N GLY A 26 30.18 2.13 27.39
CA GLY A 26 31.11 2.53 28.44
C GLY A 26 32.32 1.61 28.52
N ALA A 27 32.12 0.29 28.55
CA ALA A 27 33.23 -0.69 28.55
C ALA A 27 34.11 -0.59 27.29
N LEU A 28 33.49 -0.36 26.12
CA LEU A 28 34.18 -0.19 24.85
C LEU A 28 35.00 1.10 24.80
N ALA A 29 34.45 2.21 25.31
CA ALA A 29 35.13 3.50 25.36
C ALA A 29 36.46 3.41 26.14
N HIS A 30 36.53 2.64 27.23
CA HIS A 30 37.76 2.43 27.99
C HIS A 30 38.85 1.69 27.20
N ALA A 31 38.49 0.90 26.19
CA ALA A 31 39.43 0.20 25.31
C ALA A 31 39.89 1.04 24.11
N GLY A 32 39.32 2.23 23.92
CA GLY A 32 39.69 3.15 22.84
C GLY A 32 39.35 2.63 21.44
N VAL A 33 38.33 1.79 21.31
CA VAL A 33 37.84 1.28 20.01
C VAL A 33 36.83 2.25 19.40
N ASN A 34 36.77 2.29 18.07
CA ASN A 34 35.75 3.04 17.34
C ASN A 34 34.57 2.12 17.00
N VAL A 35 33.35 2.62 17.14
CA VAL A 35 32.15 1.95 16.65
C VAL A 35 32.10 2.07 15.13
N ILE A 36 31.97 0.93 14.45
CA ILE A 36 31.79 0.82 13.01
C ILE A 36 30.30 0.70 12.69
N ASP A 37 29.59 -0.15 13.44
CA ASP A 37 28.15 -0.35 13.32
C ASP A 37 27.52 -0.65 14.69
N LEU A 38 26.25 -0.30 14.86
CA LEU A 38 25.51 -0.45 16.10
C LEU A 38 24.02 -0.66 15.80
N GLU A 39 23.54 -1.88 16.06
CA GLU A 39 22.14 -2.25 15.85
C GLU A 39 21.51 -2.75 17.14
N GLN A 40 20.28 -2.33 17.41
CA GLN A 40 19.53 -2.77 18.58
C GLN A 40 18.08 -3.07 18.24
N ILE A 41 17.60 -4.25 18.65
CA ILE A 41 16.21 -4.67 18.50
C ILE A 41 15.65 -5.09 19.87
N LEU A 42 14.41 -4.65 20.14
CA LEU A 42 13.65 -5.03 21.32
C LEU A 42 12.39 -5.81 20.91
N LEU A 43 12.35 -7.11 21.19
CA LEU A 43 11.22 -7.98 20.87
C LEU A 43 10.61 -8.53 22.16
N ARG A 44 9.42 -8.05 22.55
CA ARG A 44 8.68 -8.54 23.73
C ARG A 44 9.55 -8.61 25.00
N ARG A 45 10.25 -7.53 25.34
CA ARG A 45 11.21 -7.42 26.47
C ARG A 45 12.47 -8.28 26.34
N ARG A 46 12.79 -8.78 25.14
CA ARG A 46 14.09 -9.38 24.82
C ARG A 46 14.89 -8.40 23.99
N LEU A 47 16.07 -8.06 24.47
CA LEU A 47 17.01 -7.17 23.80
C LEU A 47 18.01 -8.02 23.01
N VAL A 48 18.26 -7.62 21.76
CA VAL A 48 19.42 -8.02 20.96
C VAL A 48 20.18 -6.75 20.61
N LEU A 49 21.46 -6.66 20.96
CA LEU A 49 22.33 -5.52 20.70
C LEU A 49 23.60 -6.02 20.00
N GLY A 50 23.78 -5.66 18.74
CA GLY A 50 25.00 -5.89 17.97
C GLY A 50 25.86 -4.63 17.95
N VAL A 51 27.13 -4.75 18.31
CA VAL A 51 28.11 -3.66 18.24
C VAL A 51 29.31 -4.16 17.45
N LEU A 52 29.54 -3.60 16.27
CA LEU A 52 30.76 -3.82 15.50
C LEU A 52 31.75 -2.71 15.81
N VAL A 53 32.96 -3.06 16.23
CA VAL A 53 34.01 -2.09 16.56
C VAL A 53 35.32 -2.41 15.83
N THR A 54 36.19 -1.41 15.70
CA THR A 54 37.58 -1.64 15.28
C THR A 54 38.30 -2.58 16.25
N ALA A 55 39.23 -3.41 15.75
CA ALA A 55 39.98 -4.31 16.61
C ALA A 55 40.71 -3.56 17.76
N PRO A 56 40.48 -3.95 19.03
CA PRO A 56 41.18 -3.36 20.17
C PRO A 56 42.66 -3.78 20.18
N ARG A 57 43.51 -2.99 20.86
CA ARG A 57 44.91 -3.37 21.14
C ARG A 57 45.02 -4.66 21.96
N ASP A 58 44.07 -4.90 22.87
CA ASP A 58 43.99 -6.11 23.70
C ASP A 58 42.56 -6.66 23.70
N VAL A 59 42.31 -7.60 22.78
CA VAL A 59 41.00 -8.27 22.66
C VAL A 59 40.64 -9.01 23.93
N LYS A 60 41.59 -9.71 24.58
CA LYS A 60 41.29 -10.52 25.77
C LYS A 60 40.87 -9.68 26.96
N ARG A 61 41.44 -8.48 27.12
CA ARG A 61 41.03 -7.54 28.17
C ARG A 61 39.65 -6.96 27.88
N LEU A 62 39.40 -6.55 26.63
CA LEU A 62 38.09 -6.01 26.26
C LEU A 62 37.00 -7.09 26.41
N SER A 63 37.21 -8.31 25.92
CA SER A 63 36.26 -9.42 26.04
C SER A 63 35.86 -9.67 27.49
N ARG A 64 36.83 -9.78 28.41
CA ARG A 64 36.55 -9.95 29.84
C ARG A 64 35.76 -8.78 30.44
N SER A 65 36.05 -7.55 30.02
CA SER A 65 35.33 -6.37 30.50
C SER A 65 33.87 -6.39 30.04
N VAL A 66 33.65 -6.73 28.77
CA VAL A 66 32.32 -6.84 28.17
C VAL A 66 31.52 -7.99 28.78
N GLU A 67 32.13 -9.18 28.93
CA GLU A 67 31.53 -10.35 29.59
C GLU A 67 31.12 -10.07 31.02
N LYS A 68 31.94 -9.33 31.77
CA LYS A 68 31.60 -8.91 33.14
C LYS A 68 30.38 -8.01 33.15
N VAL A 69 30.38 -6.96 32.32
CA VAL A 69 29.23 -6.03 32.22
C VAL A 69 27.96 -6.77 31.78
N ALA A 70 28.07 -7.67 30.79
CA ALA A 70 26.95 -8.50 30.35
C ALA A 70 26.40 -9.36 31.50
N THR A 71 27.27 -10.02 32.27
CA THR A 71 26.90 -10.83 33.43
C THR A 71 26.18 -10.00 34.51
N ASP A 72 26.73 -8.85 34.87
CA ASP A 72 26.13 -7.94 35.86
C ASP A 72 24.72 -7.47 35.42
N LEU A 73 24.52 -7.36 34.10
CA LEU A 73 23.25 -7.01 33.47
C LEU A 73 22.37 -8.22 33.13
N GLY A 74 22.76 -9.44 33.49
CA GLY A 74 22.02 -10.67 33.16
C GLY A 74 21.78 -10.86 31.65
N MET A 75 22.77 -10.49 30.84
CA MET A 75 22.81 -10.64 29.39
C MET A 75 23.80 -11.76 29.02
N THR A 76 23.50 -12.51 27.97
CA THR A 76 24.46 -13.37 27.28
C THR A 76 25.23 -12.51 26.29
N VAL A 77 26.53 -12.77 26.12
CA VAL A 77 27.35 -12.09 25.11
C VAL A 77 28.13 -13.09 24.28
N GLU A 78 28.18 -12.83 22.97
CA GLU A 78 29.02 -13.51 22.00
C GLU A 78 29.98 -12.49 21.39
N ILE A 79 31.25 -12.88 21.24
CA ILE A 79 32.31 -11.99 20.74
C ILE A 79 33.07 -12.70 19.63
N GLU A 80 33.05 -12.11 18.44
CA GLU A 80 33.64 -12.67 17.23
C GLU A 80 34.66 -11.72 16.61
N LYS A 81 35.80 -12.25 16.17
CA LYS A 81 36.80 -11.48 15.41
C LYS A 81 36.45 -11.54 13.93
N GLY A 82 36.51 -10.39 13.26
CA GLY A 82 36.23 -10.27 11.83
C GLY A 82 37.18 -9.32 11.14
N THR A 83 36.88 -9.04 9.88
CA THR A 83 37.57 -8.02 9.08
C THR A 83 36.54 -7.24 8.26
N GLY A 84 36.66 -5.91 8.24
CA GLY A 84 35.74 -5.02 7.53
C GLY A 84 34.37 -4.89 8.19
N ASP A 85 33.46 -4.24 7.47
CA ASP A 85 32.04 -4.16 7.80
C ASP A 85 31.30 -5.40 7.26
N ASN A 86 30.32 -5.90 8.00
CA ASN A 86 29.67 -7.19 7.76
C ASN A 86 28.80 -7.13 6.49
N ARG A 87 29.39 -7.48 5.34
CA ARG A 87 28.80 -7.72 4.00
C ARG A 87 27.96 -6.58 3.38
N THR A 88 28.19 -6.38 2.07
CA THR A 88 27.30 -5.60 1.20
C THR A 88 25.86 -6.09 1.31
N ARG A 89 24.91 -5.16 1.55
CA ARG A 89 23.46 -5.42 1.51
C ARG A 89 23.14 -6.29 0.30
N ARG A 90 22.49 -7.43 0.51
CA ARG A 90 22.12 -8.37 -0.57
C ARG A 90 21.32 -7.62 -1.64
N GLU A 91 21.67 -7.83 -2.91
CA GLU A 91 20.91 -7.30 -4.05
C GLU A 91 19.48 -7.87 -4.08
N GLY A 92 18.59 -7.28 -4.89
CA GLY A 92 17.20 -7.74 -4.98
C GLY A 92 16.38 -7.45 -3.73
N ARG A 93 16.49 -6.24 -3.17
CA ARG A 93 15.73 -5.85 -1.99
C ARG A 93 14.30 -5.51 -2.35
N SER A 94 13.35 -6.05 -1.59
CA SER A 94 11.91 -5.84 -1.75
C SER A 94 11.22 -5.70 -0.39
N HIS A 95 10.09 -5.03 -0.37
CA HIS A 95 9.10 -5.13 0.68
C HIS A 95 7.99 -6.06 0.20
N VAL A 96 7.69 -7.09 1.00
CA VAL A 96 6.59 -8.01 0.77
C VAL A 96 5.55 -7.78 1.86
N THR A 97 4.45 -7.12 1.52
CA THR A 97 3.35 -6.88 2.45
C THR A 97 2.33 -8.00 2.31
N VAL A 98 1.98 -8.66 3.41
CA VAL A 98 1.01 -9.76 3.48
C VAL A 98 -0.17 -9.32 4.32
N ILE A 99 -1.38 -9.41 3.78
CA ILE A 99 -2.62 -9.03 4.45
C ILE A 99 -3.57 -10.23 4.47
N GLY A 100 -4.15 -10.51 5.65
CA GLY A 100 -5.17 -11.54 5.80
C GLY A 100 -6.17 -11.22 6.90
N SER A 101 -7.37 -11.78 6.77
CA SER A 101 -8.49 -11.56 7.71
C SER A 101 -9.31 -12.86 7.91
N PRO A 102 -8.86 -13.81 8.76
CA PRO A 102 -7.61 -13.80 9.54
C PRO A 102 -6.40 -14.26 8.72
N LEU A 103 -5.20 -13.80 9.11
CA LEU A 103 -3.95 -14.29 8.53
C LEU A 103 -3.52 -15.61 9.20
N GLN A 104 -3.66 -16.73 8.50
CA GLN A 104 -3.33 -18.05 9.03
C GLN A 104 -1.82 -18.33 9.00
N ALA A 105 -1.35 -19.15 9.95
CA ALA A 105 0.06 -19.57 9.99
C ALA A 105 0.46 -20.40 8.76
N SER A 106 -0.46 -21.20 8.21
CA SER A 106 -0.28 -21.95 6.96
C SER A 106 0.01 -21.02 5.78
N ALA A 107 -0.75 -19.92 5.68
CA ALA A 107 -0.54 -18.90 4.67
C ALA A 107 0.83 -18.23 4.81
N MET A 108 1.21 -17.83 6.02
CA MET A 108 2.53 -17.27 6.27
C MET A 108 3.67 -18.26 5.98
N ALA A 109 3.49 -19.54 6.31
CA ALA A 109 4.47 -20.57 6.02
C ALA A 109 4.66 -20.77 4.51
N ALA A 110 3.57 -20.75 3.73
CA ALA A 110 3.62 -20.85 2.28
C ALA A 110 4.37 -19.66 1.66
N ILE A 111 4.00 -18.43 2.03
CA ILE A 111 4.67 -17.20 1.55
C ILE A 111 6.17 -17.20 1.90
N ALA A 112 6.51 -17.50 3.16
CA ALA A 112 7.91 -17.58 3.58
C ALA A 112 8.68 -18.69 2.85
N GLY A 113 8.05 -19.86 2.66
CA GLY A 113 8.61 -20.97 1.90
C GLY A 113 8.88 -20.60 0.45
N ARG A 114 7.96 -19.89 -0.21
CA ARG A 114 8.13 -19.45 -1.59
C ARG A 114 9.20 -18.39 -1.76
N ILE A 115 9.33 -17.47 -0.79
CA ILE A 115 10.46 -16.52 -0.76
C ILE A 115 11.78 -17.30 -0.71
N ALA A 116 11.87 -18.32 0.14
CA ALA A 116 13.05 -19.16 0.26
C ALA A 116 13.34 -20.01 -0.99
N ASP A 117 12.31 -20.59 -1.63
CA ASP A 117 12.42 -21.34 -2.89
C ASP A 117 13.03 -20.49 -4.03
N LEU A 118 12.80 -19.17 -3.99
CA LEU A 118 13.33 -18.21 -4.94
C LEU A 118 14.71 -17.65 -4.54
N GLY A 119 15.32 -18.16 -3.47
CA GLY A 119 16.62 -17.73 -2.95
C GLY A 119 16.56 -16.48 -2.06
N GLY A 120 15.35 -15.98 -1.77
CA GLY A 120 15.14 -14.83 -0.92
C GLY A 120 15.35 -15.14 0.56
N ASN A 121 15.80 -14.13 1.30
CA ASN A 121 15.86 -14.14 2.76
C ASN A 121 14.93 -13.07 3.31
N ILE A 122 14.22 -13.40 4.38
CA ILE A 122 13.44 -12.43 5.14
C ILE A 122 14.38 -11.82 6.18
N ASP A 123 14.78 -10.57 5.95
CA ASP A 123 15.70 -9.82 6.79
C ASP A 123 14.99 -9.25 8.04
N ARG A 124 13.73 -8.85 7.88
CA ARG A 124 12.89 -8.29 8.95
C ARG A 124 11.42 -8.58 8.70
N ILE A 125 10.66 -8.72 9.79
CA ILE A 125 9.20 -8.77 9.76
C ILE A 125 8.67 -7.71 10.72
N GLU A 126 7.79 -6.85 10.21
CA GLU A 126 7.12 -5.81 10.96
C GLU A 126 5.61 -5.98 10.86
N ARG A 127 4.87 -5.60 11.92
CA ARG A 127 3.42 -5.62 11.87
C ARG A 127 2.92 -4.24 11.44
N MET A 128 2.18 -4.20 10.34
CA MET A 128 1.56 -2.99 9.82
C MET A 128 0.18 -2.76 10.43
N ALA A 129 -0.58 -3.82 10.69
CA ALA A 129 -1.90 -3.69 11.29
C ALA A 129 -2.30 -4.92 12.09
N ARG A 130 -3.05 -4.70 13.17
CA ARG A 130 -3.77 -5.76 13.91
C ARG A 130 -5.26 -5.79 13.58
N TYR A 131 -5.79 -4.69 13.04
CA TYR A 131 -7.19 -4.49 12.65
C TYR A 131 -7.25 -3.38 11.57
N PRO A 132 -8.32 -3.31 10.74
CA PRO A 132 -9.41 -4.29 10.62
C PRO A 132 -8.93 -5.64 10.06
N VAL A 133 -7.71 -5.68 9.54
CA VAL A 133 -7.03 -6.85 9.00
C VAL A 133 -5.71 -7.09 9.73
N THR A 134 -5.18 -8.30 9.64
CA THR A 134 -3.78 -8.55 10.03
C THR A 134 -2.89 -8.25 8.82
N ALA A 135 -1.99 -7.28 8.96
CA ALA A 135 -1.04 -6.92 7.93
C ALA A 135 0.39 -7.00 8.48
N LEU A 136 1.28 -7.66 7.75
CA LEU A 136 2.70 -7.80 8.03
C LEU A 136 3.52 -7.29 6.85
N ASP A 137 4.62 -6.59 7.09
CA ASP A 137 5.60 -6.19 6.07
C ASP A 137 6.89 -6.96 6.28
N LEU A 138 7.40 -7.56 5.21
CA LEU A 138 8.62 -8.35 5.23
C LEU A 138 9.67 -7.65 4.38
N ASP A 139 10.80 -7.30 5.00
CA ASP A 139 11.98 -6.87 4.26
C ASP A 139 12.66 -8.12 3.70
N VAL A 140 12.71 -8.23 2.37
CA VAL A 140 13.25 -9.40 1.68
C VAL A 140 14.47 -8.98 0.86
N SER A 141 15.49 -9.82 0.84
CA SER A 141 16.68 -9.63 -0.02
C SER A 141 17.16 -10.94 -0.65
N GLY A 142 17.98 -10.84 -1.70
CA GLY A 142 18.56 -12.00 -2.38
C GLY A 142 17.67 -12.65 -3.46
N ALA A 143 16.51 -12.04 -3.78
CA ALA A 143 15.62 -12.52 -4.84
C ALA A 143 15.17 -11.36 -5.74
N ASP A 144 14.94 -11.64 -7.02
CA ASP A 144 14.41 -10.66 -7.97
C ASP A 144 12.97 -10.22 -7.57
N PRO A 145 12.72 -8.91 -7.34
CA PRO A 145 11.38 -8.41 -7.00
C PRO A 145 10.30 -8.83 -8.00
N LEU A 146 10.62 -8.89 -9.30
CA LEU A 146 9.64 -9.25 -10.33
C LEU A 146 9.31 -10.75 -10.32
N ALA A 147 10.29 -11.61 -10.05
CA ALA A 147 10.06 -13.03 -9.80
C ALA A 147 9.22 -13.24 -8.52
N LEU A 148 9.58 -12.59 -7.42
CA LEU A 148 8.82 -12.65 -6.16
C LEU A 148 7.36 -12.27 -6.39
N ARG A 149 7.10 -11.13 -7.03
CA ARG A 149 5.74 -10.65 -7.32
C ARG A 149 4.90 -11.69 -8.05
N ARG A 150 5.41 -12.24 -9.15
CA ARG A 150 4.68 -13.23 -9.97
C ARG A 150 4.35 -14.51 -9.21
N HIS A 151 5.30 -15.02 -8.43
CA HIS A 151 5.12 -16.28 -7.70
C HIS A 151 4.24 -16.11 -6.47
N LEU A 152 4.45 -15.04 -5.70
CA LEU A 152 3.68 -14.77 -4.49
C LEU A 152 2.24 -14.36 -4.82
N ALA A 153 1.97 -13.66 -5.93
CA ALA A 153 0.59 -13.35 -6.34
C ALA A 153 -0.24 -14.62 -6.57
N ARG A 154 0.33 -15.66 -7.21
CA ARG A 154 -0.37 -16.94 -7.41
C ARG A 154 -0.66 -17.66 -6.10
N GLU A 155 0.30 -17.65 -5.19
CA GLU A 155 0.16 -18.28 -3.88
C GLU A 155 -0.85 -17.53 -3.00
N ALA A 156 -0.84 -16.20 -3.04
CA ALA A 156 -1.80 -15.35 -2.35
C ALA A 156 -3.25 -15.64 -2.80
N SER A 157 -3.47 -15.72 -4.11
CA SER A 157 -4.76 -16.09 -4.70
C SER A 157 -5.24 -17.47 -4.23
N ALA A 158 -4.37 -18.48 -4.22
CA ALA A 158 -4.70 -19.83 -3.76
C ALA A 158 -5.02 -19.90 -2.25
N LEU A 159 -4.46 -18.97 -1.46
CA LEU A 159 -4.60 -18.92 0.00
C LEU A 159 -5.67 -17.94 0.47
N ALA A 160 -6.33 -17.21 -0.44
CA ALA A 160 -7.29 -16.14 -0.14
C ALA A 160 -6.70 -15.08 0.82
N ILE A 161 -5.47 -14.65 0.54
CA ILE A 161 -4.79 -13.53 1.21
C ILE A 161 -4.35 -12.52 0.15
N ASP A 162 -3.99 -11.31 0.57
CA ASP A 162 -3.39 -10.32 -0.32
C ASP A 162 -1.88 -10.26 -0.10
N VAL A 163 -1.13 -10.19 -1.19
CA VAL A 163 0.32 -9.98 -1.16
C VAL A 163 0.72 -8.92 -2.17
N ALA A 164 1.46 -7.93 -1.70
CA ALA A 164 2.11 -6.94 -2.55
C ALA A 164 3.62 -7.08 -2.45
N VAL A 165 4.29 -7.04 -3.60
CA VAL A 165 5.76 -7.03 -3.67
C VAL A 165 6.19 -5.74 -4.33
N GLN A 166 6.96 -4.94 -3.61
CA GLN A 166 7.49 -3.67 -4.11
C GLN A 166 9.01 -3.66 -3.97
N PRO A 167 9.77 -3.21 -4.98
CA PRO A 167 11.20 -3.00 -4.84
C PRO A 167 11.48 -2.03 -3.68
N ALA A 168 12.51 -2.33 -2.87
CA ALA A 168 12.95 -1.44 -1.81
C ALA A 168 13.66 -0.22 -2.41
N SER A 169 12.86 0.77 -2.82
CA SER A 169 13.30 2.00 -3.48
C SER A 169 12.91 3.22 -2.65
N LEU A 170 13.62 4.34 -2.87
CA LEU A 170 13.33 5.62 -2.19
C LEU A 170 11.90 6.12 -2.48
N LEU A 171 11.29 5.72 -3.60
CA LEU A 171 9.92 6.12 -3.97
C LEU A 171 8.86 5.67 -2.95
N ARG A 172 9.11 4.61 -2.17
CA ARG A 172 8.20 4.19 -1.09
C ARG A 172 7.97 5.29 -0.05
N HIS A 173 8.97 6.14 0.17
CA HIS A 173 8.90 7.28 1.09
C HIS A 173 8.55 8.61 0.39
N GLY A 174 8.41 8.60 -0.94
CA GLY A 174 8.13 9.79 -1.72
C GLY A 174 6.67 10.21 -1.65
N GLN A 175 6.42 11.49 -1.95
CA GLN A 175 5.08 11.96 -2.28
C GLN A 175 4.64 11.34 -3.61
N ARG A 176 3.38 10.89 -3.66
CA ARG A 176 2.82 10.21 -4.83
C ARG A 176 1.48 10.82 -5.22
N LEU A 177 1.09 10.62 -6.47
CA LEU A 177 -0.27 10.88 -6.95
C LEU A 177 -1.06 9.58 -6.86
N ILE A 178 -2.15 9.58 -6.12
CA ILE A 178 -3.13 8.50 -6.12
C ILE A 178 -4.27 8.87 -7.07
N VAL A 179 -4.50 8.04 -8.08
CA VAL A 179 -5.61 8.14 -9.02
C VAL A 179 -6.55 6.98 -8.76
N MET A 180 -7.82 7.24 -8.50
CA MET A 180 -8.80 6.21 -8.17
C MET A 180 -9.95 6.19 -9.17
N ASP A 181 -10.46 5.00 -9.48
CA ASP A 181 -11.83 4.89 -9.95
C ASP A 181 -12.81 5.35 -8.86
N VAL A 182 -14.04 5.64 -9.27
CA VAL A 182 -15.11 6.10 -8.38
C VAL A 182 -16.05 4.96 -8.03
N ASP A 183 -16.83 4.51 -8.99
CA ASP A 183 -17.81 3.42 -8.82
C ASP A 183 -17.08 2.14 -8.37
N SER A 184 -17.67 1.41 -7.43
CA SER A 184 -17.10 0.19 -6.81
C SER A 184 -15.69 0.31 -6.17
N THR A 185 -15.05 1.48 -6.21
CA THR A 185 -13.70 1.74 -5.70
C THR A 185 -13.66 2.83 -4.63
N LEU A 186 -13.98 4.09 -4.96
CA LEU A 186 -14.09 5.18 -3.98
C LEU A 186 -15.43 5.13 -3.24
N ILE A 187 -16.48 4.71 -3.93
CA ILE A 187 -17.84 4.57 -3.40
C ILE A 187 -18.31 3.12 -3.55
N GLN A 188 -19.37 2.77 -2.83
CA GLN A 188 -20.04 1.48 -2.95
C GLN A 188 -21.10 1.56 -4.04
N GLY A 189 -21.12 0.54 -4.91
CA GLY A 189 -22.08 0.42 -6.00
C GLY A 189 -21.75 1.30 -7.20
N GLU A 190 -22.71 1.38 -8.11
CA GLU A 190 -22.59 2.01 -9.42
C GLU A 190 -23.59 3.17 -9.55
N VAL A 191 -23.09 4.39 -9.74
CA VAL A 191 -23.93 5.61 -9.86
C VAL A 191 -24.96 5.48 -10.97
N ILE A 192 -24.60 4.85 -12.08
CA ILE A 192 -25.53 4.68 -13.21
C ILE A 192 -26.69 3.75 -12.88
N GLU A 193 -26.49 2.75 -12.03
CA GLU A 193 -27.54 1.85 -11.55
C GLU A 193 -28.46 2.58 -10.57
N MET A 194 -27.88 3.39 -9.68
CA MET A 194 -28.64 4.24 -8.76
C MET A 194 -29.52 5.24 -9.52
N LEU A 195 -29.03 5.82 -10.61
CA LEU A 195 -29.83 6.68 -11.51
C LEU A 195 -30.92 5.87 -12.22
N ALA A 196 -30.59 4.68 -12.73
CA ALA A 196 -31.52 3.81 -13.44
C ALA A 196 -32.67 3.29 -12.56
N ALA A 197 -32.44 3.13 -11.26
CA ALA A 197 -33.48 2.78 -10.29
C ALA A 197 -34.63 3.81 -10.29
N HIS A 198 -34.32 5.10 -10.47
CA HIS A 198 -35.33 6.15 -10.57
C HIS A 198 -36.09 6.13 -11.91
N ALA A 199 -35.55 5.48 -12.94
CA ALA A 199 -36.23 5.22 -14.21
C ALA A 199 -36.95 3.86 -14.26
N GLY A 200 -36.78 3.01 -13.23
CA GLY A 200 -37.30 1.64 -13.21
C GLY A 200 -36.53 0.64 -14.07
N TYR A 201 -35.26 0.93 -14.39
CA TYR A 201 -34.39 0.11 -15.24
C TYR A 201 -33.12 -0.40 -14.53
N GLU A 202 -33.12 -0.45 -13.19
CA GLU A 202 -31.95 -0.85 -12.38
C GLU A 202 -31.41 -2.23 -12.80
N ALA A 203 -32.27 -3.24 -12.90
CA ALA A 203 -31.86 -4.61 -13.19
C ALA A 203 -31.28 -4.77 -14.60
N GLU A 204 -31.88 -4.09 -15.59
CA GLU A 204 -31.40 -4.07 -16.97
C GLU A 204 -30.02 -3.39 -17.06
N VAL A 205 -29.86 -2.25 -16.40
CA VAL A 205 -28.58 -1.51 -16.38
C VAL A 205 -27.51 -2.32 -15.66
N ALA A 206 -27.81 -2.90 -14.50
CA ALA A 206 -26.87 -3.71 -13.72
C ALA A 206 -26.34 -4.92 -14.52
N THR A 207 -27.22 -5.60 -15.27
CA THR A 207 -26.83 -6.72 -16.14
C THR A 207 -25.80 -6.29 -17.19
N VAL A 208 -26.01 -5.13 -17.81
CA VAL A 208 -25.12 -4.58 -18.84
C VAL A 208 -23.83 -4.02 -18.24
N THR A 209 -23.89 -3.39 -17.06
CA THR A 209 -22.72 -2.91 -16.31
C THR A 209 -21.79 -4.07 -15.97
N GLU A 210 -22.32 -5.14 -15.38
CA GLU A 210 -21.56 -6.34 -15.02
C GLU A 210 -20.86 -6.98 -16.23
N ALA A 211 -21.53 -7.06 -17.38
CA ALA A 211 -20.91 -7.57 -18.61
C ALA A 211 -19.78 -6.67 -19.13
N ALA A 212 -19.96 -5.34 -19.09
CA ALA A 212 -18.93 -4.39 -19.48
C ALA A 212 -17.71 -4.42 -18.53
N MET A 213 -17.93 -4.51 -17.22
CA MET A 213 -16.84 -4.61 -16.22
C MET A 213 -16.02 -5.90 -16.36
N ARG A 214 -16.62 -6.99 -16.89
CA ARG A 214 -15.90 -8.22 -17.27
C ARG A 214 -15.17 -8.12 -18.61
N GLY A 215 -15.37 -7.04 -19.38
CA GLY A 215 -14.77 -6.84 -20.69
C GLY A 215 -15.48 -7.60 -21.83
N GLU A 216 -16.75 -7.99 -21.65
CA GLU A 216 -17.52 -8.74 -22.65
C GLU A 216 -18.14 -7.84 -23.74
N ILE A 217 -18.29 -6.55 -23.46
CA ILE A 217 -18.92 -5.55 -24.33
C ILE A 217 -18.01 -4.32 -24.40
N ASP A 218 -18.00 -3.62 -25.54
CA ASP A 218 -17.34 -2.33 -25.67
C ASP A 218 -17.87 -1.32 -24.62
N PHE A 219 -16.95 -0.62 -23.97
CA PHE A 219 -17.29 0.27 -22.85
C PHE A 219 -18.14 1.45 -23.30
N GLU A 220 -17.79 2.12 -24.41
CA GLU A 220 -18.51 3.29 -24.87
C GLU A 220 -19.91 2.91 -25.36
N GLU A 221 -20.03 1.83 -26.13
CA GLU A 221 -21.32 1.31 -26.58
C GLU A 221 -22.22 0.96 -25.39
N SER A 222 -21.69 0.23 -24.41
CA SER A 222 -22.39 -0.13 -23.18
C SER A 222 -22.83 1.10 -22.38
N LEU A 223 -21.95 2.09 -22.22
CA LEU A 223 -22.24 3.31 -21.48
C LEU A 223 -23.36 4.10 -22.16
N ARG A 224 -23.26 4.34 -23.47
CA ARG A 224 -24.30 5.06 -24.22
C ARG A 224 -25.64 4.31 -24.17
N ALA A 225 -25.63 2.97 -24.23
CA ALA A 225 -26.84 2.17 -24.11
C ALA A 225 -27.53 2.34 -22.75
N ARG A 226 -26.76 2.31 -21.65
CA ARG A 226 -27.28 2.50 -20.30
C ARG A 226 -27.78 3.93 -20.07
N VAL A 227 -27.05 4.94 -20.55
CA VAL A 227 -27.45 6.36 -20.41
C VAL A 227 -28.73 6.68 -21.17
N ARG A 228 -29.00 6.03 -22.32
CA ARG A 228 -30.28 6.21 -23.04
C ARG A 228 -31.51 5.85 -22.20
N LEU A 229 -31.39 4.90 -21.27
CA LEU A 229 -32.49 4.50 -20.39
C LEU A 229 -32.83 5.56 -19.32
N LEU A 230 -31.97 6.57 -19.16
CA LEU A 230 -32.16 7.68 -18.23
C LEU A 230 -32.94 8.86 -18.85
N ALA A 231 -33.24 8.80 -20.15
CA ALA A 231 -33.90 9.89 -20.87
C ALA A 231 -35.27 10.25 -20.25
N GLY A 232 -35.48 11.55 -20.03
CA GLY A 232 -36.73 12.10 -19.48
C GLY A 232 -36.75 12.25 -17.96
N LEU A 233 -35.80 11.66 -17.23
CA LEU A 233 -35.64 11.89 -15.79
C LEU A 233 -35.41 13.38 -15.50
N ASP A 234 -35.98 13.85 -14.40
CA ASP A 234 -35.69 15.20 -13.88
C ASP A 234 -34.26 15.25 -13.38
N ALA A 235 -33.51 16.30 -13.72
CA ALA A 235 -32.10 16.43 -13.37
C ALA A 235 -31.86 16.46 -11.84
N SER A 236 -32.88 16.78 -11.03
CA SER A 236 -32.78 16.70 -9.56
C SER A 236 -32.47 15.29 -9.04
N VAL A 237 -32.67 14.25 -9.87
CA VAL A 237 -32.29 12.87 -9.53
C VAL A 237 -30.79 12.73 -9.24
N ILE A 238 -29.95 13.56 -9.88
CA ILE A 238 -28.50 13.56 -9.66
C ILE A 238 -28.19 13.92 -8.20
N ASP A 239 -28.89 14.92 -7.65
CA ASP A 239 -28.73 15.33 -6.26
C ASP A 239 -29.18 14.24 -5.29
N GLN A 240 -30.32 13.59 -5.58
CA GLN A 240 -30.86 12.50 -4.77
C GLN A 240 -29.90 11.30 -4.74
N VAL A 241 -29.34 10.93 -5.90
CA VAL A 241 -28.34 9.87 -6.00
C VAL A 241 -27.09 10.25 -5.20
N TYR A 242 -26.59 11.48 -5.34
CA TYR A 242 -25.43 11.94 -4.57
C TYR A 242 -25.62 11.80 -3.05
N GLU A 243 -26.78 12.22 -2.53
CA GLU A 243 -27.09 12.14 -1.10
C GLU A 243 -27.14 10.70 -0.57
N SER A 244 -27.43 9.73 -1.44
CA SER A 244 -27.47 8.30 -1.11
C SER A 244 -26.13 7.57 -1.25
N ILE A 245 -25.09 8.23 -1.78
CA ILE A 245 -23.78 7.61 -1.99
C ILE A 245 -23.17 7.18 -0.67
N VAL A 246 -22.75 5.92 -0.63
CA VAL A 246 -21.97 5.38 0.48
C VAL A 246 -20.50 5.31 0.08
N ILE A 247 -19.64 6.05 0.77
CA ILE A 247 -18.20 6.03 0.52
C ILE A 247 -17.61 4.70 1.02
N ASN A 248 -16.69 4.11 0.25
CA ASN A 248 -16.08 2.84 0.61
C ASN A 248 -15.35 2.93 1.96
N PRO A 249 -15.43 1.88 2.80
CA PRO A 249 -14.78 1.87 4.10
C PRO A 249 -13.30 2.20 3.99
N GLY A 250 -12.82 3.08 4.87
CA GLY A 250 -11.42 3.51 4.86
C GLY A 250 -11.08 4.61 3.87
N ALA A 251 -11.88 4.90 2.84
CA ALA A 251 -11.51 5.90 1.82
C ALA A 251 -11.28 7.31 2.40
N ARG A 252 -12.15 7.77 3.31
CA ARG A 252 -11.96 9.05 4.02
C ARG A 252 -10.67 9.05 4.85
N THR A 253 -10.31 7.93 5.46
CA THR A 253 -9.07 7.76 6.24
C THR A 253 -7.85 7.75 5.35
N LEU A 254 -7.90 7.06 4.20
CA LEU A 254 -6.85 7.04 3.19
C LEU A 254 -6.52 8.47 2.72
N VAL A 255 -7.55 9.21 2.26
CA VAL A 255 -7.38 10.57 1.75
C VAL A 255 -6.85 11.49 2.86
N ARG A 256 -7.48 11.49 4.04
CA ARG A 256 -7.04 12.33 5.17
C ARG A 256 -5.58 12.08 5.53
N THR A 257 -5.20 10.84 5.77
CA THR A 257 -3.84 10.50 6.25
C THR A 257 -2.79 10.83 5.21
N LEU A 258 -2.95 10.38 3.96
CA LEU A 258 -1.91 10.58 2.95
C LEU A 258 -1.77 12.04 2.53
N ARG A 259 -2.85 12.83 2.61
CA ARG A 259 -2.75 14.28 2.41
C ARG A 259 -1.87 14.97 3.45
N ARG A 260 -1.83 14.50 4.71
CA ARG A 260 -0.87 15.00 5.72
C ARG A 260 0.58 14.80 5.28
N LEU A 261 0.85 13.74 4.51
CA LEU A 261 2.16 13.43 3.94
C LEU A 261 2.44 14.16 2.60
N GLY A 262 1.49 14.98 2.14
CA GLY A 262 1.59 15.75 0.90
C GLY A 262 1.27 14.96 -0.37
N TYR A 263 0.60 13.81 -0.25
CA TYR A 263 0.09 13.10 -1.41
C TYR A 263 -0.94 13.94 -2.16
N ARG A 264 -0.97 13.76 -3.47
CA ARG A 264 -2.02 14.29 -4.33
C ARG A 264 -3.01 13.19 -4.67
N PHE A 265 -4.24 13.61 -4.89
CA PHE A 265 -5.35 12.71 -5.19
C PHE A 265 -6.04 13.17 -6.46
N ALA A 266 -6.39 12.23 -7.31
CA ALA A 266 -7.25 12.43 -8.45
C ALA A 266 -8.28 11.30 -8.53
N ILE A 267 -9.41 11.56 -9.18
CA ILE A 267 -10.38 10.54 -9.56
C ILE A 267 -10.61 10.54 -11.05
N VAL A 268 -10.74 9.35 -11.63
CA VAL A 268 -11.00 9.17 -13.06
C VAL A 268 -12.07 8.09 -13.22
N SER A 269 -13.26 8.51 -13.64
CA SER A 269 -14.45 7.67 -13.62
C SER A 269 -15.07 7.52 -15.00
N GLY A 270 -15.66 6.34 -15.23
CA GLY A 270 -16.60 6.11 -16.34
C GLY A 270 -18.02 6.65 -16.07
N GLY A 271 -18.30 7.07 -14.84
CA GLY A 271 -19.53 7.72 -14.40
C GLY A 271 -19.57 9.19 -14.78
N PHE A 272 -20.14 10.04 -13.91
CA PHE A 272 -20.60 11.38 -14.30
C PHE A 272 -19.97 12.53 -13.48
N SER A 273 -19.54 13.59 -14.16
CA SER A 273 -18.89 14.78 -13.61
C SER A 273 -19.74 15.47 -12.56
N GLN A 274 -21.05 15.49 -12.78
CA GLN A 274 -22.01 16.05 -11.82
C GLN A 274 -21.97 15.36 -10.44
N ILE A 275 -21.49 14.12 -10.36
CA ILE A 275 -21.26 13.39 -9.11
C ILE A 275 -19.80 13.49 -8.66
N THR A 276 -18.84 13.25 -9.58
CA THR A 276 -17.41 13.20 -9.22
C THR A 276 -16.88 14.55 -8.76
N ASP A 277 -17.36 15.66 -9.31
CA ASP A 277 -16.87 16.99 -8.94
C ASP A 277 -17.25 17.34 -7.49
N ARG A 278 -18.45 16.94 -7.07
CA ARG A 278 -18.91 17.08 -5.68
C ARG A 278 -18.14 16.17 -4.73
N LEU A 279 -17.92 14.90 -5.11
CA LEU A 279 -17.07 13.98 -4.33
C LEU A 279 -15.65 14.54 -4.18
N ALA A 280 -15.12 15.16 -5.22
CA ALA A 280 -13.80 15.74 -5.20
C ALA A 280 -13.72 16.93 -4.24
N GLU A 281 -14.72 17.80 -4.21
CA GLU A 281 -14.82 18.89 -3.24
C GLU A 281 -14.90 18.37 -1.80
N ASP A 282 -15.84 17.45 -1.52
CA ASP A 282 -16.12 16.92 -0.17
C ASP A 282 -14.93 16.16 0.45
N LEU A 283 -14.12 15.51 -0.38
CA LEU A 283 -12.93 14.77 0.05
C LEU A 283 -11.63 15.56 -0.13
N GLY A 284 -11.71 16.72 -0.78
CA GLY A 284 -10.57 17.54 -1.19
C GLY A 284 -9.59 16.78 -2.09
N ILE A 285 -10.14 16.11 -3.10
CA ILE A 285 -9.39 15.53 -4.21
C ILE A 285 -8.98 16.68 -5.16
N HIS A 286 -7.77 16.60 -5.71
CA HIS A 286 -7.14 17.73 -6.41
C HIS A 286 -7.54 17.82 -7.88
N ARG A 287 -7.89 16.69 -8.50
CA ARG A 287 -8.27 16.58 -9.91
C ARG A 287 -9.40 15.54 -10.08
N ALA A 288 -10.31 15.80 -10.99
CA ALA A 288 -11.37 14.86 -11.35
C ALA A 288 -11.56 14.83 -12.86
N ARG A 289 -11.91 13.66 -13.40
CA ARG A 289 -12.38 13.50 -14.77
C ARG A 289 -13.45 12.42 -14.84
N ALA A 290 -14.54 12.74 -15.53
CA ALA A 290 -15.67 11.84 -15.75
C ALA A 290 -16.45 12.24 -17.01
N ASN A 291 -17.39 11.41 -17.43
CA ASN A 291 -18.34 11.75 -18.50
C ASN A 291 -19.33 12.81 -18.01
N THR A 292 -20.05 13.49 -18.90
CA THR A 292 -21.07 14.48 -18.48
C THR A 292 -22.42 14.11 -19.08
N LEU A 293 -23.44 13.92 -18.23
CA LEU A 293 -24.81 13.73 -18.72
C LEU A 293 -25.34 15.02 -19.34
N GLU A 294 -25.95 14.94 -20.52
CA GLU A 294 -26.59 16.09 -21.16
C GLU A 294 -27.93 16.39 -20.48
N VAL A 295 -28.10 17.65 -20.08
CA VAL A 295 -29.30 18.18 -19.44
C VAL A 295 -29.88 19.30 -20.31
N VAL A 296 -31.16 19.18 -20.69
CA VAL A 296 -31.90 20.21 -21.43
C VAL A 296 -33.24 20.43 -20.73
N ASP A 297 -33.59 21.70 -20.50
CA ASP A 297 -34.84 22.10 -19.83
C ASP A 297 -35.07 21.37 -18.48
N GLY A 298 -33.99 21.15 -17.72
CA GLY A 298 -34.02 20.49 -16.42
C GLY A 298 -34.20 18.97 -16.48
N ARG A 299 -34.04 18.34 -17.65
CA ARG A 299 -34.20 16.88 -17.81
C ARG A 299 -32.99 16.24 -18.47
N LEU A 300 -32.73 14.99 -18.11
CA LEU A 300 -31.73 14.16 -18.78
C LEU A 300 -32.20 13.82 -20.19
N THR A 301 -31.36 14.04 -21.20
CA THR A 301 -31.70 13.72 -22.60
C THR A 301 -31.44 12.26 -22.96
N GLY A 302 -30.66 11.55 -22.14
CA GLY A 302 -30.14 10.22 -22.46
C GLY A 302 -28.87 10.24 -23.32
N ASN A 303 -28.18 11.38 -23.42
CA ASN A 303 -26.90 11.52 -24.11
C ASN A 303 -25.76 11.90 -23.16
N ILE A 304 -24.53 11.73 -23.65
CA ILE A 304 -23.29 12.16 -23.00
C ILE A 304 -22.70 13.32 -23.81
N VAL A 305 -22.27 14.37 -23.11
CA VAL A 305 -21.59 15.53 -23.69
C VAL A 305 -20.10 15.22 -23.87
N GLY A 306 -19.57 15.50 -25.06
CA GLY A 306 -18.14 15.43 -25.36
C GLY A 306 -17.60 14.02 -25.62
N GLU A 307 -16.29 13.87 -25.48
CA GLU A 307 -15.57 12.60 -25.59
C GLU A 307 -15.84 11.74 -24.36
N VAL A 308 -16.07 10.44 -24.58
CA VAL A 308 -16.27 9.49 -23.49
C VAL A 308 -14.94 9.16 -22.82
N VAL A 309 -14.91 9.19 -21.49
CA VAL A 309 -13.81 8.68 -20.67
C VAL A 309 -13.84 7.15 -20.72
N ASP A 310 -13.22 6.61 -21.76
CA ASP A 310 -13.03 5.18 -21.98
C ASP A 310 -11.79 4.66 -21.24
N ARG A 311 -11.48 3.38 -21.44
CA ARG A 311 -10.32 2.70 -20.84
C ARG A 311 -9.01 3.43 -21.14
N ALA A 312 -8.76 3.79 -22.40
CA ALA A 312 -7.58 4.54 -22.80
C ALA A 312 -7.61 5.98 -22.25
N GLY A 313 -8.80 6.59 -22.17
CA GLY A 313 -9.06 7.89 -21.57
C GLY A 313 -8.67 7.95 -20.10
N LYS A 314 -8.88 6.86 -19.34
CA LYS A 314 -8.42 6.78 -17.95
C LYS A 314 -6.91 6.88 -17.83
N ALA A 315 -6.17 6.16 -18.67
CA ALA A 315 -4.70 6.25 -18.73
C ALA A 315 -4.21 7.63 -19.19
N ARG A 316 -4.87 8.26 -20.17
CA ARG A 316 -4.56 9.64 -20.59
C ARG A 316 -4.73 10.62 -19.43
N ALA A 317 -5.85 10.54 -18.71
CA ALA A 317 -6.14 11.40 -17.56
C ALA A 317 -5.10 11.26 -16.44
N LEU A 318 -4.67 10.03 -16.11
CA LEU A 318 -3.60 9.80 -15.13
C LEU A 318 -2.31 10.55 -15.51
N ARG A 319 -1.86 10.42 -16.77
CA ARG A 319 -0.61 11.07 -17.23
C ARG A 319 -0.73 12.58 -17.26
N GLU A 320 -1.87 13.11 -17.69
CA GLU A 320 -2.16 14.54 -17.67
C GLU A 320 -2.14 15.08 -16.24
N PHE A 321 -2.82 14.44 -15.30
CA PHE A 321 -2.83 14.86 -13.90
C PHE A 321 -1.46 14.76 -13.24
N ALA A 322 -0.70 13.70 -13.53
CA ALA A 322 0.67 13.56 -13.06
C ALA A 322 1.53 14.74 -13.55
N THR A 323 1.43 15.08 -14.84
CA THR A 323 2.14 16.21 -15.45
C THR A 323 1.75 17.55 -14.81
N ASP A 324 0.45 17.82 -14.68
CA ASP A 324 -0.10 19.06 -14.10
C ASP A 324 0.34 19.28 -12.64
N LEU A 325 0.52 18.19 -11.91
CA LEU A 325 0.92 18.21 -10.50
C LEU A 325 2.43 18.11 -10.31
N GLY A 326 3.20 17.99 -11.40
CA GLY A 326 4.66 17.84 -11.35
C GLY A 326 5.12 16.53 -10.73
N ILE A 327 4.32 15.47 -10.83
CA ILE A 327 4.59 14.15 -10.26
C ILE A 327 5.02 13.20 -11.39
N PRO A 328 6.19 12.54 -11.31
CA PRO A 328 6.60 11.55 -12.30
C PRO A 328 5.62 10.38 -12.38
N GLU A 329 5.42 9.81 -13.57
CA GLU A 329 4.52 8.64 -13.78
C GLU A 329 4.90 7.46 -12.86
N ALA A 330 6.20 7.21 -12.64
CA ALA A 330 6.69 6.21 -11.70
C ALA A 330 6.29 6.46 -10.21
N ALA A 331 5.92 7.70 -9.86
CA ALA A 331 5.44 8.10 -8.55
C ALA A 331 3.90 8.20 -8.50
N THR A 332 3.19 7.61 -9.47
CA THR A 332 1.73 7.47 -9.44
C THR A 332 1.32 6.14 -8.83
N ILE A 333 0.11 6.07 -8.30
CA ILE A 333 -0.61 4.86 -7.88
C ILE A 333 -1.98 4.94 -8.54
N ALA A 334 -2.39 3.90 -9.24
CA ALA A 334 -3.75 3.76 -9.75
C ALA A 334 -4.50 2.70 -8.93
N ILE A 335 -5.77 2.97 -8.61
CA ILE A 335 -6.65 2.04 -7.89
C ILE A 335 -7.93 1.91 -8.69
N GLY A 336 -8.33 0.67 -8.99
CA GLY A 336 -9.56 0.37 -9.73
C GLY A 336 -9.98 -1.08 -9.56
N ASP A 337 -11.17 -1.41 -10.04
CA ASP A 337 -11.81 -2.71 -9.84
C ASP A 337 -12.28 -3.40 -11.14
N GLY A 338 -12.45 -2.63 -12.22
CA GLY A 338 -13.06 -3.07 -13.47
C GLY A 338 -12.08 -3.17 -14.64
N ALA A 339 -12.48 -3.88 -15.71
CA ALA A 339 -11.67 -4.01 -16.92
C ALA A 339 -11.42 -2.66 -17.64
N ASN A 340 -12.27 -1.66 -17.39
CA ASN A 340 -12.11 -0.27 -17.81
C ASN A 340 -10.90 0.44 -17.16
N ASP A 341 -10.35 -0.09 -16.06
CA ASP A 341 -9.21 0.51 -15.37
C ASP A 341 -7.86 -0.04 -15.84
N LEU A 342 -7.85 -1.13 -16.60
CA LEU A 342 -6.63 -1.89 -16.92
C LEU A 342 -5.51 -1.02 -17.52
N ASP A 343 -5.81 -0.10 -18.44
CA ASP A 343 -4.79 0.78 -19.03
C ASP A 343 -4.30 1.84 -18.03
N MET A 344 -5.15 2.29 -17.11
CA MET A 344 -4.76 3.21 -16.04
C MET A 344 -3.88 2.51 -15.01
N LEU A 345 -4.22 1.27 -14.65
CA LEU A 345 -3.43 0.44 -13.75
C LEU A 345 -2.06 0.11 -14.36
N GLU A 346 -2.02 -0.23 -15.65
CA GLU A 346 -0.77 -0.51 -16.38
C GLU A 346 0.10 0.75 -16.56
N ALA A 347 -0.50 1.92 -16.76
CA ALA A 347 0.23 3.18 -16.87
C ALA A 347 0.83 3.67 -15.54
N ALA A 348 0.27 3.26 -14.40
CA ALA A 348 0.71 3.74 -13.11
C ALA A 348 2.07 3.15 -12.70
N GLY A 349 2.79 3.87 -11.83
CA GLY A 349 3.98 3.32 -11.17
C GLY A 349 3.66 2.18 -10.19
N LEU A 350 2.41 2.09 -9.75
CA LEU A 350 1.85 0.97 -8.99
C LEU A 350 0.35 0.88 -9.28
N GLY A 351 -0.08 -0.16 -10.00
CA GLY A 351 -1.49 -0.48 -10.22
C GLY A 351 -2.03 -1.43 -9.13
N ILE A 352 -3.08 -1.00 -8.43
CA ILE A 352 -3.74 -1.76 -7.36
C ILE A 352 -5.16 -2.14 -7.80
N ALA A 353 -5.41 -3.44 -7.91
CA ALA A 353 -6.75 -3.98 -8.10
C ALA A 353 -7.50 -4.06 -6.75
N TYR A 354 -8.52 -3.23 -6.54
CA TYR A 354 -9.29 -3.19 -5.29
C TYR A 354 -10.60 -3.97 -5.42
N ASN A 355 -10.79 -5.05 -4.64
CA ASN A 355 -11.94 -5.96 -4.72
C ASN A 355 -12.36 -6.30 -6.16
N ALA A 356 -11.37 -6.39 -7.04
CA ALA A 356 -11.54 -6.33 -8.47
C ALA A 356 -11.95 -7.68 -9.07
N ARG A 357 -12.45 -7.65 -10.31
CA ARG A 357 -12.71 -8.87 -11.08
C ARG A 357 -11.42 -9.65 -11.36
N ALA A 358 -11.53 -10.96 -11.59
CA ALA A 358 -10.37 -11.85 -11.78
C ALA A 358 -9.39 -11.34 -12.86
N VAL A 359 -9.91 -10.90 -14.00
CA VAL A 359 -9.11 -10.35 -15.11
C VAL A 359 -8.27 -9.15 -14.68
N VAL A 360 -8.80 -8.28 -13.82
CA VAL A 360 -8.10 -7.09 -13.33
C VAL A 360 -7.02 -7.48 -12.33
N ARG A 361 -7.33 -8.41 -11.42
CA ARG A 361 -6.38 -8.91 -10.40
C ARG A 361 -5.17 -9.61 -11.02
N GLU A 362 -5.35 -10.28 -12.15
CA GLU A 362 -4.26 -10.95 -12.87
C GLU A 362 -3.33 -9.99 -13.61
N MET A 363 -3.82 -8.81 -13.97
CA MET A 363 -3.07 -7.80 -14.74
C MET A 363 -2.45 -6.70 -13.88
N ALA A 364 -3.04 -6.38 -12.73
CA ALA A 364 -2.52 -5.36 -11.82
C ALA A 364 -1.20 -5.80 -11.15
N ASP A 365 -0.41 -4.83 -10.66
CA ASP A 365 0.82 -5.12 -9.93
C ASP A 365 0.55 -5.84 -8.60
N THR A 366 -0.58 -5.51 -7.97
CA THR A 366 -1.05 -6.14 -6.74
C THR A 366 -2.57 -6.04 -6.64
N ALA A 367 -3.17 -6.89 -5.79
CA ALA A 367 -4.59 -6.88 -5.49
C ALA A 367 -4.82 -6.73 -3.99
N LEU A 368 -5.88 -6.03 -3.63
CA LEU A 368 -6.38 -5.87 -2.27
C LEU A 368 -7.83 -6.37 -2.26
N ASN A 369 -8.08 -7.51 -1.63
CA ASN A 369 -9.38 -8.21 -1.63
C ASN A 369 -10.09 -8.13 -0.27
N VAL A 370 -9.72 -7.14 0.55
CA VAL A 370 -10.41 -6.80 1.79
C VAL A 370 -11.27 -5.54 1.57
N PRO A 371 -12.43 -5.40 2.23
CA PRO A 371 -13.38 -4.31 1.97
C PRO A 371 -12.97 -2.99 2.63
N TYR A 372 -11.66 -2.70 2.70
CA TYR A 372 -11.09 -1.57 3.43
C TYR A 372 -10.07 -0.85 2.55
N LEU A 373 -10.45 0.28 1.96
CA LEU A 373 -9.59 1.03 1.04
C LEU A 373 -8.36 1.63 1.76
N ASP A 374 -8.45 1.87 3.07
CA ASP A 374 -7.32 2.33 3.88
C ASP A 374 -6.23 1.26 4.08
N ALA A 375 -6.50 -0.01 3.79
CA ALA A 375 -5.47 -1.05 3.85
C ALA A 375 -4.36 -0.88 2.79
N ILE A 376 -4.59 -0.05 1.76
CA ILE A 376 -3.57 0.38 0.80
C ILE A 376 -2.38 1.06 1.52
N MET A 377 -2.62 1.77 2.61
CA MET A 377 -1.54 2.43 3.37
C MET A 377 -0.52 1.43 3.93
N TYR A 378 -0.94 0.20 4.25
CA TYR A 378 -0.02 -0.85 4.70
C TYR A 378 0.96 -1.25 3.59
N LEU A 379 0.50 -1.27 2.33
CA LEU A 379 1.36 -1.50 1.17
C LEU A 379 2.38 -0.36 1.04
N LEU A 380 1.99 0.86 1.37
CA LEU A 380 2.86 2.04 1.35
C LEU A 380 3.82 2.12 2.55
N GLY A 381 3.79 1.15 3.47
CA GLY A 381 4.66 1.13 4.64
C GLY A 381 4.19 2.03 5.78
N ILE A 382 2.90 2.40 5.81
CA ILE A 382 2.29 3.19 6.87
C ILE A 382 1.45 2.27 7.74
N SER A 383 1.78 2.13 9.01
CA SER A 383 1.10 1.25 9.95
C SER A 383 -0.21 1.84 10.49
N ARG A 384 -1.10 0.96 10.97
CA ARG A 384 -2.35 1.37 11.63
C ARG A 384 -2.08 2.21 12.87
N GLU A 385 -1.06 1.87 13.63
CA GLU A 385 -0.63 2.64 14.79
C GLU A 385 -0.17 4.06 14.42
N GLU A 386 0.52 4.25 13.29
CA GLU A 386 0.89 5.60 12.79
C GLU A 386 -0.33 6.40 12.35
N ILE A 387 -1.29 5.75 11.68
CA ILE A 387 -2.56 6.39 11.26
C ILE A 387 -3.32 6.89 12.49
N GLU A 388 -3.47 6.05 13.51
CA GLU A 388 -4.15 6.39 14.77
C GLU A 388 -3.43 7.51 15.53
N ALA A 389 -2.10 7.45 15.61
CA ALA A 389 -1.32 8.48 16.29
C ALA A 389 -1.47 9.83 15.59
N ALA A 390 -1.47 9.86 14.25
CA ALA A 390 -1.65 11.08 13.48
C ALA A 390 -3.07 11.65 13.63
N ASP A 391 -4.11 10.80 13.64
CA ASP A 391 -5.49 11.25 13.89
C ASP A 391 -5.65 11.78 15.32
N ALA A 392 -5.11 11.07 16.33
CA ALA A 392 -5.18 11.49 17.72
C ALA A 392 -4.47 12.83 17.97
N ALA A 393 -3.35 13.08 17.28
CA ALA A 393 -2.65 14.37 17.33
C ALA A 393 -3.52 15.55 16.84
N ASP A 394 -4.43 15.29 15.88
CA ASP A 394 -5.39 16.27 15.36
C ASP A 394 -6.72 16.29 16.15
N GLY A 395 -6.82 15.53 17.25
CA GLY A 395 -8.07 15.41 18.02
C GLY A 395 -9.16 14.59 17.33
N ILE A 396 -8.81 13.80 16.31
CA ILE A 396 -9.71 12.94 15.56
C ILE A 396 -9.62 11.51 16.11
N VAL A 397 -10.77 10.87 16.35
CA VAL A 397 -10.81 9.43 16.59
C VAL A 397 -10.82 8.73 15.24
N THR A 398 -9.79 7.94 14.93
CA THR A 398 -9.75 7.18 13.68
C THR A 398 -10.99 6.30 13.57
N PRO A 399 -11.81 6.45 12.52
CA PRO A 399 -12.96 5.59 12.32
C PRO A 399 -12.49 4.14 12.22
N ALA A 400 -13.10 3.27 13.02
CA ALA A 400 -13.03 1.84 12.78
C ALA A 400 -13.82 1.55 11.50
N PRO A 401 -13.23 0.88 10.50
CA PRO A 401 -14.00 0.45 9.35
C PRO A 401 -15.15 -0.46 9.81
N PRO A 402 -16.36 -0.34 9.24
CA PRO A 402 -17.46 -1.27 9.50
C PRO A 402 -16.98 -2.70 9.25
N ILE A 403 -17.15 -3.58 10.25
CA ILE A 403 -16.75 -5.00 10.21
C ILE A 403 -17.71 -5.79 9.33
#